data_AF-A0A930E8D0-F1
#
_entry.id   AF-A0A930E8D0-F1
#
_cell.length_a   1.000
_cell.length_b   1.000
_cell.length_c   1.000
_cell.angle_alpha   90.00
_cell.angle_beta   90.00
_cell.angle_gamma   90.00
#
_symmetry.space_group_name_H-M   'P 1'
#
loop_
_entity.id
_entity.type
_entity.pdbx_description
1 polymer ?
#
loop_
_entity_poly.entity_id
_entity_poly.type
_entity_poly.pdbx_seq_one_letter_code
_entity_poly.pdbx_strand_id
1 'polypeptide(L)'
;MATFEKYLNSEGDTENKERQLKIINKIILSDESVQKIKNINKEIKILAVAEIYCPDCRAVVSFLEKFAELNDKIKIEYSTREEAHELL
;
A
#
# COMPACT_ATOMS: atom_id res chain seq x y z
N MET A 1 -0.53 13.13 5.34
CA MET A 1 -1.31 11.93 4.97
C MET A 1 -1.56 11.96 3.47
N ALA A 2 -0.92 11.04 2.76
CA ALA A 2 -0.86 10.98 1.30
C ALA A 2 -1.68 9.80 0.77
N THR A 3 -2.27 9.95 -0.43
CA THR A 3 -2.87 8.84 -1.18
C THR A 3 -1.78 7.93 -1.73
N PHE A 4 -2.14 6.72 -2.16
CA PHE A 4 -1.21 5.82 -2.84
C PHE A 4 -0.55 6.47 -4.07
N GLU A 5 -1.31 7.24 -4.85
CA GLU A 5 -0.76 7.99 -5.99
C GLU A 5 0.30 9.00 -5.56
N LYS A 6 0.08 9.74 -4.47
CA LYS A 6 1.08 10.67 -3.96
C LYS A 6 2.32 9.93 -3.43
N TYR A 7 2.15 8.78 -2.79
CA TYR A 7 3.27 7.90 -2.41
C TYR A 7 4.06 7.40 -3.64
N LEU A 8 3.38 6.92 -4.69
CA LEU A 8 4.04 6.41 -5.90
C LEU A 8 4.83 7.48 -6.65
N ASN A 9 4.43 8.74 -6.54
CA ASN A 9 5.09 9.88 -7.17
C ASN A 9 6.05 10.60 -6.22
N SER A 10 6.30 10.04 -5.02
CA SER A 10 7.28 10.59 -4.09
C SER A 10 8.69 10.55 -4.71
N GLU A 11 9.49 11.56 -4.39
CA GLU A 11 10.93 11.63 -4.71
C GLU A 11 11.31 11.59 -6.20
N GLY A 12 10.35 11.62 -7.14
CA GLY A 12 10.62 11.54 -8.58
C GLY A 12 11.18 10.19 -9.05
N ASP A 13 11.12 9.15 -8.20
CA ASP A 13 11.70 7.83 -8.46
C ASP A 13 10.84 6.99 -9.42
N THR A 14 10.96 7.32 -10.70
CA THR A 14 10.14 6.74 -11.77
C THR A 14 10.45 5.25 -11.96
N GLU A 15 11.70 4.82 -11.77
CA GLU A 15 12.08 3.42 -11.93
C GLU A 15 11.45 2.53 -10.86
N ASN A 16 11.53 2.93 -9.59
CA ASN A 16 10.98 2.12 -8.51
C ASN A 16 9.45 2.17 -8.48
N LYS A 17 8.84 3.29 -8.90
CA LYS A 17 7.40 3.35 -9.22
C LYS A 17 7.00 2.28 -10.23
N GLU A 18 7.67 2.21 -11.38
CA GLU A 18 7.37 1.20 -12.39
C GLU A 18 7.57 -0.23 -11.88
N ARG A 19 8.62 -0.47 -11.07
CA ARG A 19 8.85 -1.77 -10.45
C ARG A 19 7.71 -2.16 -9.52
N GLN A 20 7.22 -1.23 -8.70
CA GLN A 20 6.08 -1.50 -7.81
C GLN A 20 4.79 -1.77 -8.60
N LEU A 21 4.54 -1.01 -9.66
CA LEU A 21 3.39 -1.24 -10.55
C LEU A 21 3.48 -2.59 -11.28
N LYS A 22 4.69 -3.07 -11.60
CA LYS A 22 4.89 -4.43 -12.13
C LYS A 22 4.60 -5.50 -11.07
N ILE A 23 4.92 -5.25 -9.80
CA ILE A 23 4.63 -6.17 -8.69
C ILE A 23 3.11 -6.26 -8.48
N ILE A 24 2.43 -5.13 -8.29
CA ILE A 24 0.99 -5.11 -7.99
C ILE A 24 0.16 -5.81 -9.07
N ASN A 25 0.54 -5.68 -10.34
CA ASN A 25 -0.13 -6.34 -11.47
C ASN A 25 0.09 -7.86 -11.54
N LYS A 26 1.12 -8.38 -10.85
CA LYS A 26 1.42 -9.81 -10.78
C LYS A 26 0.86 -10.48 -9.53
N ILE A 27 0.33 -9.72 -8.58
CA ILE A 27 -0.26 -10.28 -7.36
C ILE A 27 -1.56 -10.99 -7.73
N ILE A 28 -1.60 -12.29 -7.43
CA ILE A 28 -2.79 -13.13 -7.51
C ILE A 28 -3.07 -13.64 -6.11
N LEU A 29 -4.21 -13.23 -5.54
CA LEU A 29 -4.66 -13.70 -4.24
C LEU A 29 -5.47 -14.99 -4.42
N SER A 30 -5.33 -15.92 -3.49
CA SER A 30 -6.20 -17.11 -3.46
C SER A 30 -7.66 -16.71 -3.21
N ASP A 31 -8.60 -17.49 -3.72
CA ASP A 31 -10.04 -17.26 -3.50
C ASP A 31 -10.38 -17.17 -2.01
N GLU A 32 -9.74 -18.02 -1.19
CA GLU A 32 -9.88 -17.98 0.27
C GLU A 32 -9.47 -16.62 0.86
N SER A 33 -8.34 -16.06 0.41
CA SER A 33 -7.86 -14.75 0.87
C SER A 33 -8.81 -13.64 0.43
N VAL A 34 -9.26 -13.68 -0.82
CA VAL A 34 -10.22 -12.71 -1.37
C VAL A 34 -11.51 -12.72 -0.54
N GLN A 35 -12.06 -13.89 -0.22
CA GLN A 35 -13.27 -14.00 0.60
C GLN A 35 -13.04 -13.48 2.03
N LYS A 36 -11.91 -13.83 2.65
CA LYS A 36 -11.55 -13.32 3.98
C LYS A 36 -11.49 -11.79 4.01
N ILE A 37 -10.85 -11.18 3.00
CA ILE A 37 -10.72 -9.72 2.90
C ILE A 37 -12.09 -9.05 2.68
N LYS A 38 -12.90 -9.56 1.74
CA LYS A 38 -14.24 -9.02 1.46
C LYS A 38 -15.20 -9.11 2.67
N ASN A 39 -15.05 -10.14 3.50
CA ASN A 39 -15.90 -10.35 4.68
C ASN A 39 -15.50 -9.52 5.90
N ILE A 40 -14.43 -8.72 5.83
CA ILE A 40 -14.07 -7.79 6.91
C ILE A 40 -15.19 -6.78 7.07
N ASN A 41 -15.81 -6.77 8.26
CA ASN A 41 -16.96 -5.92 8.55
C ASN A 41 -16.65 -4.69 9.39
N LYS A 42 -15.45 -4.62 9.98
CA LYS A 42 -14.99 -3.49 10.78
C LYS A 42 -14.13 -2.57 9.93
N GLU A 43 -14.21 -1.27 10.16
CA GLU A 43 -13.29 -0.31 9.54
C GLU A 43 -11.87 -0.53 10.08
N ILE A 44 -10.90 -0.61 9.16
CA ILE A 44 -9.47 -0.75 9.44
C ILE A 44 -8.79 0.49 8.84
N LYS A 45 -8.10 1.26 9.68
CA LYS A 45 -7.29 2.40 9.25
C LYS A 45 -5.82 2.05 9.43
N ILE A 46 -5.05 2.18 8.36
CA ILE A 46 -3.63 1.85 8.31
C ILE A 46 -2.87 3.13 7.94
N LEU A 47 -1.95 3.55 8.80
CA LEU A 47 -0.91 4.51 8.44
C LEU A 47 0.32 3.72 7.99
N ALA A 48 0.59 3.72 6.69
CA ALA A 48 1.75 3.06 6.10
C ALA A 48 2.90 4.08 5.99
N VAL A 49 3.90 3.93 6.86
CA VAL A 49 5.17 4.66 6.73
C VAL A 49 6.04 3.89 5.75
N ALA A 50 6.23 4.43 4.55
CA ALA A 50 6.84 3.71 3.44
C ALA A 50 7.58 4.63 2.48
N GLU A 51 8.66 4.11 1.90
CA GLU A 51 9.49 4.80 0.92
C GLU A 51 9.57 4.01 -0.38
N ILE A 52 9.44 4.69 -1.52
CA ILE A 52 9.34 4.04 -2.84
C ILE A 52 10.63 3.28 -3.23
N TYR A 53 11.78 3.77 -2.78
CA TYR A 53 13.08 3.11 -3.01
C TYR A 53 13.24 1.82 -2.21
N CYS A 54 12.50 1.65 -1.10
CA CYS A 54 12.62 0.50 -0.21
C CYS A 54 11.98 -0.75 -0.86
N PRO A 55 12.74 -1.84 -1.07
CA PRO A 55 12.23 -3.03 -1.74
C PRO A 55 11.10 -3.72 -0.96
N ASP A 56 11.19 -3.76 0.37
CA ASP A 56 10.16 -4.35 1.22
C ASP A 56 8.88 -3.53 1.22
N CYS A 57 9.00 -2.19 1.25
CA CYS A 57 7.85 -1.29 1.11
C CYS A 57 7.13 -1.56 -0.21
N ARG A 58 7.86 -1.67 -1.33
CA ARG A 58 7.23 -1.99 -2.63
C ARG A 58 6.45 -3.30 -2.59
N ALA A 59 6.97 -4.34 -1.93
CA ALA A 59 6.28 -5.61 -1.82
C ALA A 59 5.01 -5.50 -0.94
N VAL A 60 5.15 -5.00 0.29
CA VAL A 60 4.07 -4.95 1.27
C VAL A 60 2.96 -3.99 0.85
N VAL A 61 3.32 -2.77 0.42
CA VAL A 61 2.35 -1.75 -0.01
C VAL A 61 1.53 -2.25 -1.20
N SER A 62 2.11 -3.01 -2.13
CA SER A 62 1.34 -3.59 -3.22
C SER A 62 0.24 -4.56 -2.75
N PHE A 63 0.46 -5.32 -1.68
CA PHE A 63 -0.60 -6.14 -1.09
C PHE A 63 -1.65 -5.29 -0.36
N LEU A 64 -1.22 -4.27 0.39
CA LEU A 64 -2.14 -3.36 1.07
C LEU A 64 -3.10 -2.71 0.09
N GLU A 65 -2.60 -2.21 -1.04
CA GLU A 65 -3.43 -1.65 -2.11
C GLU A 65 -4.41 -2.68 -2.67
N LYS A 66 -3.98 -3.92 -2.92
CA LYS A 66 -4.91 -4.99 -3.32
C LYS A 66 -5.99 -5.27 -2.29
N PHE A 67 -5.70 -5.11 -1.00
CA PHE A 67 -6.70 -5.31 0.04
C PHE A 67 -7.72 -4.17 0.07
N ALA A 68 -7.27 -2.92 -0.07
CA ALA A 68 -8.14 -1.75 -0.16
C ALA A 68 -8.99 -1.73 -1.44
N GLU A 69 -8.47 -2.23 -2.57
CA GLU A 69 -9.25 -2.45 -3.80
C GLU A 69 -10.42 -3.45 -3.59
N LEU A 70 -10.24 -4.43 -2.71
CA LEU A 70 -11.21 -5.50 -2.46
C LEU A 70 -12.25 -5.17 -1.38
N ASN A 71 -11.98 -4.22 -0.49
CA ASN A 71 -12.87 -3.85 0.61
C ASN A 71 -12.68 -2.38 1.03
N ASP A 72 -13.74 -1.58 0.88
CA ASP A 72 -13.80 -0.14 1.17
C ASP A 72 -13.64 0.22 2.66
N LYS A 73 -13.74 -0.78 3.56
CA LYS A 73 -13.47 -0.62 4.98
C LYS A 73 -11.98 -0.61 5.33
N ILE A 74 -11.10 -0.98 4.40
CA ILE A 74 -9.65 -0.91 4.58
C ILE A 74 -9.17 0.41 3.97
N LYS A 75 -8.84 1.35 4.85
CA LYS A 75 -8.39 2.70 4.48
C LYS A 75 -6.91 2.84 4.79
N ILE A 76 -6.13 3.20 3.79
CA ILE A 76 -4.68 3.33 3.91
C ILE A 76 -4.28 4.76 3.60
N GLU A 77 -3.44 5.30 4.47
CA GLU A 77 -2.79 6.59 4.28
C GLU A 77 -1.28 6.38 4.32
N TYR A 78 -0.57 7.12 3.49
CA TYR A 78 0.88 7.01 3.36
C TYR A 78 1.57 8.21 3.98
N SER A 79 2.76 7.97 4.54
CA SER A 79 3.67 8.99 5.03
C SER A 79 5.11 8.57 4.78
N THR A 80 6.00 9.54 4.59
CA THR A 80 7.44 9.27 4.58
C THR A 80 7.94 9.05 6.00
N ARG A 81 9.12 8.45 6.13
CA ARG A 81 9.77 8.30 7.43
C ARG A 81 10.03 9.65 8.12
N GLU A 82 10.35 10.67 7.34
CA GLU A 82 10.58 12.02 7.83
C GLU A 82 9.30 12.64 8.39
N GLU A 83 8.20 12.56 7.65
CA GLU A 83 6.89 13.08 8.09
C GLU A 83 6.37 12.36 9.35
N ALA A 84 6.64 11.05 9.47
CA ALA A 84 6.21 10.24 10.59
C ALA A 84 7.20 10.21 11.78
N HIS A 85 8.24 11.04 11.77
CA HIS A 85 9.30 10.99 12.77
C HIS A 85 8.80 11.14 14.22
N GLU A 86 7.73 11.91 14.46
CA GLU A 86 7.16 12.07 15.81
C GLU A 86 6.30 10.88 16.26
N LEU A 87 6.00 9.94 15.35
CA LEU A 87 5.18 8.75 15.60
C LEU A 87 6.01 7.47 15.81
N LEU A 88 7.32 7.53 15.53
CA LEU A 88 8.28 6.41 15.55
C LEU A 88 9.35 6.58 16.63
#